data_AF-A0A6L2PH35-F1
#
_entry.id   AF-A0A6L2PH35-F1
#
_cell.length_a   1.000
_cell.length_b   1.000
_cell.length_c   1.000
_cell.angle_alpha   90.00
_cell.angle_beta   90.00
_cell.angle_gamma   90.00
#
_symmetry.space_group_name_H-M   'P 1'
#
loop_
_entity.id
_entity.type
_entity.pdbx_description
1 polymer ?
#
loop_
_entity_poly.entity_id
_entity_poly.type
_entity_poly.pdbx_seq_one_letter_code
_entity_poly.pdbx_strand_id
1 'polypeptide(L)'
;MTEGFVIVNGVSTHVITWGGWVEDKLNADHKELVLLITGNPGLAERMAESPNGKLMTGIIKHIVPVMLFLVWIFTFFPVPIKKILLSVHFIVRRMPTYHVAPTMKLMNPTVLGNVMFLALEEMDKVKELDDKSVRDASDLLFLYYGTTDGWVPLQYWKDMAQNHPEIKCMVCEKGIDHAFVLRYNNEMADILSDLIQEHL
;
A
#
# COMPACT_ATOMS: atom_id res chain seq x y z
N MET A 1 -14.43 2.56 -17.05
CA MET A 1 -13.20 1.99 -16.49
C MET A 1 -12.39 1.41 -17.63
N THR A 2 -11.15 1.83 -17.76
CA THR A 2 -10.18 1.32 -18.75
C THR A 2 -9.04 0.68 -17.99
N GLU A 3 -8.49 -0.41 -18.49
CA GLU A 3 -7.34 -1.08 -17.88
C GLU A 3 -6.32 -1.48 -18.96
N GLY A 4 -5.04 -1.47 -18.59
CA GLY A 4 -3.95 -1.73 -19.52
C GLY A 4 -2.60 -1.79 -18.83
N PHE A 5 -1.57 -2.19 -19.56
CA PHE A 5 -0.19 -2.21 -19.07
C PHE A 5 0.59 -1.06 -19.69
N VAL A 6 1.29 -0.30 -18.84
CA VAL A 6 2.21 0.76 -19.25
C VAL A 6 3.60 0.48 -18.72
N ILE A 7 4.64 0.91 -19.45
CA ILE A 7 6.02 0.69 -19.06
C ILE A 7 6.49 1.88 -18.22
N VAL A 8 6.67 1.67 -16.92
CA VAL A 8 7.20 2.67 -15.99
C VAL A 8 8.59 2.23 -15.56
N ASN A 9 9.62 3.03 -15.85
CA ASN A 9 11.02 2.72 -15.54
C ASN A 9 11.46 1.31 -16.02
N GLY A 10 10.99 0.89 -17.20
CA GLY A 10 11.30 -0.42 -17.77
C GLY A 10 10.48 -1.60 -17.22
N VAL A 11 9.55 -1.34 -16.29
CA VAL A 11 8.68 -2.35 -15.68
C VAL A 11 7.26 -2.23 -16.20
N SER A 12 6.69 -3.36 -16.63
CA SER A 12 5.28 -3.44 -17.03
C SER A 12 4.38 -3.29 -15.81
N THR A 13 3.64 -2.18 -15.76
CA THR A 13 2.79 -1.77 -14.66
C THR A 13 1.33 -1.81 -15.10
N HIS A 14 0.51 -2.59 -14.41
CA HIS A 14 -0.92 -2.64 -14.66
C HIS A 14 -1.59 -1.38 -14.11
N VAL A 15 -2.27 -0.63 -14.97
CA VAL A 15 -2.96 0.61 -14.62
C VAL A 15 -4.43 0.47 -14.93
N ILE A 16 -5.25 0.94 -13.99
CA ILE A 16 -6.69 1.01 -14.12
C ILE A 16 -7.08 2.47 -13.97
N THR A 17 -7.86 2.99 -14.93
CA THR A 17 -8.34 4.37 -14.92
C THR A 17 -9.86 4.44 -14.99
N TRP A 18 -10.41 5.55 -14.50
CA TRP A 18 -11.81 5.90 -14.65
C TRP A 18 -11.93 7.30 -15.26
N GLY A 19 -12.48 7.40 -16.48
CA GLY A 19 -12.46 8.63 -17.27
C GLY A 19 -11.40 8.56 -18.37
N GLY A 20 -10.37 9.40 -18.28
CA GLY A 20 -9.23 9.43 -19.21
C GLY A 20 -8.20 8.33 -19.01
N TRP A 21 -7.19 8.29 -19.86
CA TRP A 21 -6.04 7.39 -19.85
C TRP A 21 -4.75 8.12 -19.44
N VAL A 22 -3.67 7.40 -19.09
CA VAL A 22 -2.49 8.02 -18.45
C VAL A 22 -1.66 8.94 -19.35
N GLU A 23 -1.67 8.73 -20.68
CA GLU A 23 -1.03 9.63 -21.63
C GLU A 23 -1.96 10.75 -22.15
N ASP A 24 -3.22 10.79 -21.69
CA ASP A 24 -4.10 11.89 -22.03
C ASP A 24 -3.56 13.19 -21.42
N LYS A 25 -3.70 14.29 -22.16
CA LYS A 25 -3.30 15.59 -21.64
C LYS A 25 -4.17 15.94 -20.43
N LEU A 26 -3.49 16.20 -19.34
CA LEU A 26 -3.98 16.93 -18.18
C LEU A 26 -4.68 18.21 -18.63
N ASN A 27 -5.90 18.45 -18.14
CA ASN A 27 -6.74 19.54 -18.60
C ASN A 27 -6.39 20.80 -17.82
N ALA A 28 -5.85 21.81 -18.52
CA ALA A 28 -5.44 23.07 -17.91
C ALA A 28 -6.58 23.84 -17.21
N ASP A 29 -7.85 23.54 -17.52
CA ASP A 29 -9.03 24.18 -16.92
C ASP A 29 -9.50 23.50 -15.61
N HIS A 30 -8.86 22.41 -15.18
CA HIS A 30 -9.20 21.69 -13.96
C HIS A 30 -8.01 21.65 -13.00
N LYS A 31 -8.30 21.68 -11.69
CA LYS A 31 -7.28 21.36 -10.69
C LYS A 31 -7.01 19.86 -10.71
N GLU A 32 -5.76 19.50 -10.44
CA GLU A 32 -5.28 18.12 -10.47
C GLU A 32 -4.63 17.78 -9.14
N LEU A 33 -4.80 16.54 -8.71
CA LEU A 33 -4.39 16.07 -7.40
C LEU A 33 -3.88 14.63 -7.51
N VAL A 34 -2.67 14.39 -7.02
CA VAL A 34 -2.10 13.05 -6.81
C VAL A 34 -2.13 12.74 -5.33
N LEU A 35 -3.16 11.99 -4.91
CA LEU A 35 -3.37 11.60 -3.52
C LEU A 35 -2.65 10.29 -3.21
N LEU A 36 -1.69 10.33 -2.29
CA LEU A 36 -0.92 9.18 -1.84
C LEU A 36 -1.28 8.83 -0.39
N ILE A 37 -1.91 7.67 -0.20
CA ILE A 37 -2.11 7.06 1.11
C ILE A 37 -0.81 6.35 1.47
N THR A 38 -0.07 6.94 2.41
CA THR A 38 1.21 6.38 2.84
C THR A 38 0.99 5.08 3.63
N GLY A 39 1.99 4.20 3.68
CA GLY A 39 1.86 2.86 4.28
C GLY A 39 1.93 1.71 3.28
N ASN A 40 1.89 2.02 1.97
CA ASN A 40 2.14 1.05 0.90
C ASN A 40 3.52 1.30 0.24
N PRO A 41 4.13 0.28 -0.38
CA PRO A 41 5.41 0.38 -1.05
C PRO A 41 5.57 1.55 -2.03
N GLY A 42 6.78 2.13 -2.09
CA GLY A 42 7.25 2.95 -3.22
C GLY A 42 7.53 4.43 -2.91
N LEU A 43 6.92 5.02 -1.88
CA LEU A 43 7.18 6.42 -1.47
C LEU A 43 7.87 6.54 -0.10
N ALA A 44 7.68 5.54 0.76
CA ALA A 44 8.23 5.55 2.11
C ALA A 44 9.70 5.14 2.10
N GLU A 45 10.59 6.14 2.11
CA GLU A 45 11.99 5.92 2.41
C GLU A 45 12.17 5.27 3.79
N ARG A 46 13.32 4.62 4.00
CA ARG A 46 13.70 4.02 5.28
C ARG A 46 12.67 3.02 5.84
N MET A 47 11.80 2.43 5.00
CA MET A 47 10.76 1.49 5.47
C MET A 47 11.33 0.33 6.31
N ALA A 48 12.54 -0.14 6.02
CA ALA A 48 13.24 -1.15 6.81
C ALA A 48 13.54 -0.74 8.26
N GLU A 49 13.63 0.57 8.54
CA GLU A 49 13.92 1.13 9.86
C GLU A 49 12.66 1.35 10.71
N SER A 50 11.48 1.30 10.07
CA SER A 50 10.18 1.36 10.73
C SER A 50 9.97 0.19 11.71
N PRO A 51 9.03 0.28 12.66
CA PRO A 51 8.70 -0.83 13.56
C PRO A 51 8.39 -2.14 12.83
N ASN A 52 7.53 -2.10 11.80
CA ASN A 52 7.18 -3.28 11.01
C ASN A 52 8.32 -3.72 10.09
N GLY A 53 9.09 -2.78 9.53
CA GLY A 53 10.27 -3.08 8.71
C GLY A 53 11.36 -3.82 9.49
N LYS A 54 11.62 -3.42 10.74
CA LYS A 54 12.55 -4.11 11.64
C LYS A 54 12.07 -5.51 11.99
N LEU A 55 10.78 -5.68 12.26
CA LEU A 55 10.19 -7.01 12.48
C LEU A 55 10.31 -7.89 11.22
N MET A 56 10.03 -7.31 10.05
CA MET A 56 10.08 -8.00 8.76
C MET A 56 11.50 -8.46 8.42
N THR A 57 12.45 -7.54 8.44
CA THR A 57 13.86 -7.78 8.09
C THR A 57 14.63 -8.49 9.20
N GLY A 58 14.17 -8.46 10.45
CA GLY A 58 14.84 -9.11 11.57
C GLY A 58 14.37 -10.54 11.82
N ILE A 59 13.05 -10.78 11.76
CA ILE A 59 12.45 -12.05 12.17
C ILE A 59 11.73 -12.71 10.98
N ILE A 60 10.77 -12.02 10.37
CA ILE A 60 9.84 -12.63 9.40
C ILE A 60 10.60 -13.18 8.20
N LYS A 61 11.65 -12.49 7.71
CA LYS A 61 12.47 -12.95 6.57
C LYS A 61 13.00 -14.38 6.75
N HIS A 62 13.35 -14.76 7.98
CA HIS A 62 13.89 -16.09 8.29
C HIS A 62 12.78 -17.15 8.40
N ILE A 63 11.55 -16.72 8.66
CA ILE A 63 10.37 -17.57 8.76
C ILE A 63 9.70 -17.77 7.37
N VAL A 64 10.02 -16.94 6.37
CA VAL A 64 9.44 -17.04 5.01
C VAL A 64 9.48 -18.46 4.43
N PRO A 65 10.60 -19.21 4.46
CA PRO A 65 10.62 -20.57 3.92
C PRO A 65 9.60 -21.49 4.61
N VAL A 66 9.42 -21.33 5.93
CA VAL A 66 8.43 -22.08 6.71
C VAL A 66 7.01 -21.66 6.31
N MET A 67 6.74 -20.36 6.16
CA MET A 67 5.43 -19.87 5.70
C MET A 67 5.08 -20.42 4.32
N LEU A 68 6.03 -20.40 3.37
CA LEU A 68 5.82 -20.94 2.02
C LEU A 68 5.56 -22.45 2.04
N PHE A 69 6.27 -23.19 2.90
CA PHE A 69 6.00 -24.62 3.11
C PHE A 69 4.59 -24.87 3.67
N LEU A 70 4.14 -24.07 4.65
CA LEU A 70 2.78 -24.18 5.20
C LEU A 70 1.70 -23.80 4.17
N VAL A 71 1.93 -22.78 3.34
CA VAL A 71 1.02 -22.43 2.25
C VAL A 71 0.99 -23.52 1.19
N TRP A 72 2.14 -24.15 0.90
CA TRP A 72 2.19 -25.31 0.02
C TRP A 72 1.35 -26.47 0.58
N ILE A 73 1.43 -26.79 1.88
CA ILE A 73 0.54 -27.77 2.52
C ILE A 73 -0.92 -27.36 2.37
N PHE A 74 -1.22 -26.08 2.62
CA PHE A 74 -2.57 -25.54 2.48
C PHE A 74 -3.13 -25.76 1.07
N THR A 75 -2.31 -25.78 0.02
CA THR A 75 -2.79 -26.03 -1.35
C THR A 75 -3.46 -27.40 -1.54
N PHE A 76 -3.11 -28.41 -0.74
CA PHE A 76 -3.74 -29.74 -0.81
C PHE A 76 -5.14 -29.79 -0.23
N PHE A 77 -5.57 -28.78 0.53
CA PHE A 77 -6.87 -28.82 1.19
C PHE A 77 -8.02 -28.60 0.17
N PRO A 78 -9.15 -29.31 0.32
CA PRO A 78 -10.38 -29.03 -0.42
C PRO A 78 -10.82 -27.57 -0.27
N VAL A 79 -11.35 -26.98 -1.34
CA VAL A 79 -11.79 -25.57 -1.37
C VAL A 79 -12.75 -25.20 -0.23
N PRO A 80 -13.75 -26.04 0.15
CA PRO A 80 -14.63 -25.71 1.27
C PRO A 80 -13.87 -25.56 2.60
N ILE A 81 -12.90 -26.43 2.86
CA ILE A 81 -12.08 -26.40 4.09
C ILE A 81 -11.23 -25.13 4.13
N LYS A 82 -10.58 -24.79 3.02
CA LYS A 82 -9.80 -23.55 2.89
C LYS A 82 -10.65 -22.31 3.20
N LYS A 83 -11.87 -22.25 2.62
CA LYS A 83 -12.82 -21.15 2.86
C LYS A 83 -13.24 -21.06 4.32
N ILE A 84 -13.51 -22.19 4.98
CA ILE A 84 -13.89 -22.21 6.40
C ILE A 84 -12.72 -21.71 7.27
N LEU A 85 -11.52 -22.24 7.05
CA LEU A 85 -10.32 -21.83 7.81
C LEU A 85 -10.07 -20.33 7.70
N LEU A 86 -10.10 -19.79 6.47
CA LEU A 86 -9.96 -18.35 6.25
C LEU A 86 -11.11 -17.58 6.88
N SER A 87 -12.36 -17.97 6.67
CA SER A 87 -13.52 -17.27 7.25
C SER A 87 -13.43 -17.18 8.76
N VAL A 88 -13.08 -18.29 9.44
CA VAL A 88 -12.86 -18.32 10.89
C VAL A 88 -11.72 -17.38 11.28
N HIS A 89 -10.59 -17.41 10.56
CA HIS A 89 -9.47 -16.49 10.80
C HIS A 89 -9.90 -15.02 10.70
N PHE A 90 -10.63 -14.65 9.63
CA PHE A 90 -11.15 -13.30 9.43
C PHE A 90 -12.09 -12.87 10.56
N ILE A 91 -13.01 -13.75 10.99
CA ILE A 91 -13.92 -13.50 12.13
C ILE A 91 -13.15 -13.27 13.43
N VAL A 92 -12.20 -14.15 13.77
CA VAL A 92 -11.37 -14.04 14.99
C VAL A 92 -10.56 -12.74 14.98
N ARG A 93 -10.07 -12.33 13.81
CA ARG A 93 -9.33 -11.08 13.62
C ARG A 93 -10.23 -9.85 13.44
N ARG A 94 -11.56 -9.98 13.57
CA ARG A 94 -12.54 -8.89 13.35
C ARG A 94 -12.35 -8.19 12.00
N MET A 95 -12.08 -8.97 10.96
CA MET A 95 -11.93 -8.50 9.59
C MET A 95 -13.12 -8.97 8.74
N PRO A 96 -13.59 -8.17 7.77
CA PRO A 96 -14.69 -8.58 6.90
C PRO A 96 -14.38 -9.82 6.06
N THR A 97 -15.36 -10.71 5.89
CA THR A 97 -15.17 -12.00 5.21
C THR A 97 -15.17 -11.92 3.69
N TYR A 98 -15.55 -10.77 3.08
CA TYR A 98 -15.43 -10.58 1.63
C TYR A 98 -13.97 -10.65 1.13
N HIS A 99 -13.00 -10.50 2.03
CA HIS A 99 -11.58 -10.69 1.75
C HIS A 99 -11.15 -12.16 1.60
N VAL A 100 -12.00 -13.13 1.92
CA VAL A 100 -11.66 -14.56 1.82
C VAL A 100 -11.28 -14.96 0.39
N ALA A 101 -12.03 -14.48 -0.61
CA ALA A 101 -11.76 -14.79 -2.01
C ALA A 101 -10.41 -14.22 -2.52
N PRO A 102 -10.06 -12.94 -2.30
CA PRO A 102 -8.73 -12.46 -2.66
C PRO A 102 -7.62 -13.10 -1.82
N THR A 103 -7.82 -13.36 -0.53
CA THR A 103 -6.83 -14.06 0.30
C THR A 103 -6.59 -15.49 -0.20
N MET A 104 -7.60 -16.18 -0.71
CA MET A 104 -7.41 -17.48 -1.36
C MET A 104 -6.44 -17.43 -2.55
N LYS A 105 -6.44 -16.32 -3.32
CA LYS A 105 -5.48 -16.12 -4.42
C LYS A 105 -4.07 -15.85 -3.89
N LEU A 106 -3.96 -15.11 -2.78
CA LEU A 106 -2.70 -14.85 -2.08
C LEU A 106 -2.10 -16.12 -1.45
N MET A 107 -2.95 -17.06 -1.00
CA MET A 107 -2.56 -18.38 -0.47
C MET A 107 -2.12 -19.34 -1.60
N ASN A 108 -1.30 -18.84 -2.52
CA ASN A 108 -0.58 -19.58 -3.53
C ASN A 108 0.93 -19.39 -3.25
N PRO A 109 1.76 -20.46 -3.19
CA PRO A 109 3.16 -20.33 -2.83
C PRO A 109 3.96 -19.39 -3.73
N THR A 110 3.69 -19.38 -5.03
CA THR A 110 4.35 -18.48 -5.99
C THR A 110 3.94 -17.03 -5.76
N VAL A 111 2.63 -16.78 -5.59
CA VAL A 111 2.12 -15.43 -5.33
C VAL A 111 2.67 -14.89 -4.01
N LEU A 112 2.59 -15.67 -2.93
CA LEU A 112 3.11 -15.26 -1.63
C LEU A 112 4.64 -15.07 -1.67
N GLY A 113 5.36 -15.95 -2.36
CA GLY A 113 6.81 -15.82 -2.57
C GLY A 113 7.17 -14.50 -3.25
N ASN A 114 6.45 -14.12 -4.31
CA ASN A 114 6.64 -12.86 -5.00
C ASN A 114 6.31 -11.65 -4.11
N VAL A 115 5.24 -11.72 -3.33
CA VAL A 115 4.88 -10.66 -2.37
C VAL A 115 5.97 -10.47 -1.31
N MET A 116 6.48 -11.57 -0.75
CA MET A 116 7.58 -11.50 0.23
C MET A 116 8.87 -11.00 -0.41
N PHE A 117 9.17 -11.41 -1.65
CA PHE A 117 10.31 -10.94 -2.41
C PHE A 117 10.24 -9.42 -2.62
N LEU A 118 9.12 -8.92 -3.14
CA LEU A 118 8.90 -7.48 -3.37
C LEU A 118 9.07 -6.67 -2.08
N ALA A 119 8.44 -7.11 -0.99
CA ALA A 119 8.54 -6.41 0.29
C ALA A 119 9.99 -6.37 0.83
N LEU A 120 10.72 -7.49 0.74
CA LEU A 120 12.11 -7.56 1.22
C LEU A 120 13.07 -6.81 0.31
N GLU A 121 12.88 -6.87 -1.00
CA GLU A 121 13.67 -6.12 -1.98
C GLU A 121 13.46 -4.61 -1.78
N GLU A 122 12.23 -4.16 -1.59
CA GLU A 122 11.96 -2.75 -1.29
C GLU A 122 12.68 -2.31 -0.01
N MET A 123 12.57 -3.09 1.07
CA MET A 123 13.27 -2.79 2.32
C MET A 123 14.79 -2.79 2.15
N ASP A 124 15.34 -3.51 1.18
CA ASP A 124 16.77 -3.50 0.84
C ASP A 124 17.17 -2.31 -0.05
N LYS A 125 16.34 -1.94 -1.02
CA LYS A 125 16.67 -0.97 -2.07
C LYS A 125 16.21 0.46 -1.79
N VAL A 126 15.02 0.63 -1.21
CA VAL A 126 14.42 1.95 -0.96
C VAL A 126 14.90 2.48 0.38
N LYS A 127 16.08 3.11 0.35
CA LYS A 127 16.71 3.71 1.54
C LYS A 127 16.46 5.20 1.66
N GLU A 128 16.43 5.89 0.53
CA GLU A 128 16.36 7.35 0.43
C GLU A 128 15.17 7.75 -0.43
N LEU A 129 14.60 8.91 -0.14
CA LEU A 129 13.56 9.53 -0.95
C LEU A 129 14.12 9.99 -2.30
N ASP A 130 13.36 9.79 -3.38
CA ASP A 130 13.62 10.45 -4.66
C ASP A 130 13.17 11.92 -4.59
N ASP A 131 13.98 12.73 -3.90
CA ASP A 131 13.77 14.15 -3.63
C ASP A 131 13.46 14.95 -4.90
N LYS A 132 14.11 14.59 -6.03
CA LYS A 132 13.88 15.28 -7.31
C LYS A 132 12.47 15.03 -7.82
N SER A 133 12.05 13.78 -7.98
CA SER A 133 10.72 13.45 -8.49
C SER A 133 9.62 13.99 -7.59
N VAL A 134 9.86 13.98 -6.27
CA VAL A 134 8.94 14.53 -5.27
C VAL A 134 8.81 16.05 -5.40
N ARG A 135 9.90 16.79 -5.60
CA ARG A 135 9.86 18.23 -5.85
C ARG A 135 9.22 18.59 -7.17
N ASP A 136 9.58 17.88 -8.24
CA ASP A 136 9.05 18.10 -9.59
C ASP A 136 7.52 17.92 -9.63
N ALA A 137 6.95 17.09 -8.74
CA ALA A 137 5.50 16.85 -8.63
C ALA A 137 4.84 17.55 -7.41
N SER A 138 5.56 18.41 -6.69
CA SER A 138 5.10 18.97 -5.41
C SER A 138 3.74 19.68 -5.46
N ASP A 139 3.46 20.42 -6.55
CA ASP A 139 2.19 21.14 -6.75
C ASP A 139 0.97 20.21 -6.85
N LEU A 140 1.18 18.96 -7.25
CA LEU A 140 0.14 17.95 -7.43
C LEU A 140 0.03 17.00 -6.23
N LEU A 141 1.12 16.80 -5.49
CA LEU A 141 1.20 15.78 -4.46
C LEU A 141 0.44 16.15 -3.19
N PHE A 142 -0.35 15.20 -2.72
CA PHE A 142 -0.99 15.24 -1.42
C PHE A 142 -0.72 13.94 -0.67
N LEU A 143 0.01 14.03 0.44
CA LEU A 143 0.43 12.89 1.23
C LEU A 143 -0.46 12.72 2.46
N TYR A 144 -1.06 11.54 2.60
CA TYR A 144 -1.95 11.20 3.70
C TYR A 144 -1.30 10.16 4.62
N TYR A 145 -0.98 10.57 5.84
CA TYR A 145 -0.25 9.78 6.85
C TYR A 145 -1.17 9.28 7.96
N GLY A 146 -0.87 8.09 8.49
CA GLY A 146 -1.56 7.52 9.64
C GLY A 146 -0.79 7.67 10.94
N THR A 147 -1.47 8.00 12.04
CA THR A 147 -0.87 8.00 13.39
C THR A 147 -0.47 6.62 13.88
N THR A 148 -1.09 5.56 13.35
CA THR A 148 -0.90 4.16 13.77
C THR A 148 -0.15 3.32 12.73
N ASP A 149 0.43 3.94 11.70
CA ASP A 149 1.12 3.19 10.64
C ASP A 149 2.50 2.68 11.11
N GLY A 150 2.64 1.36 11.16
CA GLY A 150 3.88 0.71 11.59
C GLY A 150 4.95 0.61 10.50
N TRP A 151 4.63 0.92 9.24
CA TRP A 151 5.54 0.95 8.10
C TRP A 151 6.08 2.36 7.82
N VAL A 152 5.26 3.38 8.08
CA VAL A 152 5.60 4.80 7.87
C VAL A 152 5.32 5.58 9.15
N PRO A 153 6.27 5.59 10.11
CA PRO A 153 6.07 6.26 11.38
C PRO A 153 5.85 7.76 11.22
N LEU A 154 5.17 8.39 12.17
CA LEU A 154 4.89 9.82 12.17
C LEU A 154 6.15 10.71 12.06
N GLN A 155 7.33 10.19 12.42
CA GLN A 155 8.59 10.90 12.20
C GLN A 155 8.83 11.17 10.70
N TYR A 156 8.44 10.27 9.80
CA TYR A 156 8.66 10.45 8.36
C TYR A 156 7.78 11.57 7.81
N TRP A 157 6.56 11.72 8.34
CA TRP A 157 5.73 12.90 8.06
C TRP A 157 6.40 14.19 8.53
N LYS A 158 6.98 14.21 9.75
CA LYS A 158 7.68 15.40 10.27
C LYS A 158 8.86 15.76 9.39
N ASP A 159 9.66 14.77 9.00
CA ASP A 159 10.82 14.96 8.12
C ASP A 159 10.37 15.49 6.75
N MET A 160 9.30 14.93 6.17
CA MET A 160 8.72 15.41 4.91
C MET A 160 8.22 16.85 5.01
N ALA A 161 7.44 17.18 6.05
CA ALA A 161 6.92 18.53 6.26
C ALA A 161 8.03 19.57 6.52
N GLN A 162 9.17 19.15 7.08
CA GLN A 162 10.33 20.02 7.33
C GLN A 162 11.19 20.21 6.08
N ASN A 163 11.46 19.15 5.33
CA ASN A 163 12.37 19.16 4.19
C ASN A 163 11.68 19.58 2.87
N HIS A 164 10.36 19.41 2.80
CA HIS A 164 9.53 19.72 1.64
C HIS A 164 8.27 20.48 2.05
N PRO A 165 8.40 21.72 2.58
CA PRO A 165 7.25 22.52 3.02
C PRO A 165 6.26 22.86 1.90
N GLU A 166 6.67 22.72 0.64
CA GLU A 166 5.83 22.87 -0.55
C GLU A 166 4.80 21.75 -0.72
N ILE A 167 5.03 20.57 -0.13
CA ILE A 167 4.17 19.40 -0.31
C ILE A 167 3.04 19.40 0.72
N LYS A 168 1.81 19.24 0.25
CA LYS A 168 0.65 19.11 1.12
C LYS A 168 0.68 17.77 1.84
N CYS A 169 0.80 17.80 3.16
CA CYS A 169 0.83 16.62 4.01
C CYS A 169 -0.26 16.71 5.07
N MET A 170 -1.05 15.64 5.25
CA MET A 170 -2.06 15.54 6.31
C MET A 170 -1.85 14.28 7.15
N VAL A 171 -2.20 14.37 8.43
CA VAL A 171 -2.14 13.25 9.37
C VAL A 171 -3.54 12.86 9.81
N CYS A 172 -3.85 11.57 9.76
CA CYS A 172 -5.06 10.98 10.28
C CYS A 172 -4.91 10.60 11.75
N GLU A 173 -5.71 11.25 12.59
CA GLU A 173 -5.77 10.99 14.03
C GLU A 173 -6.82 9.92 14.42
N LYS A 174 -7.62 9.44 13.45
CA LYS A 174 -8.73 8.50 13.71
C LYS A 174 -8.30 7.06 14.02
N GLY A 175 -7.00 6.76 13.93
CA GLY A 175 -6.46 5.42 14.20
C GLY A 175 -6.89 4.35 13.17
N ILE A 176 -7.22 4.78 11.95
CA ILE A 176 -7.54 3.88 10.84
C ILE A 176 -6.26 3.32 10.19
N ASP A 177 -6.34 2.11 9.68
CA ASP A 177 -5.23 1.48 8.95
C ASP A 177 -4.98 2.24 7.62
N HIS A 178 -3.73 2.61 7.34
CA HIS A 178 -3.34 3.24 6.07
C HIS A 178 -2.64 2.26 5.13
N ALA A 179 -1.91 1.29 5.68
CA ALA A 179 -1.49 0.10 4.94
C ALA A 179 -2.66 -0.88 4.71
N PHE A 180 -2.89 -1.27 3.45
CA PHE A 180 -3.88 -2.26 2.98
C PHE A 180 -5.37 -1.97 3.26
N VAL A 181 -5.71 -1.16 4.26
CA VAL A 181 -7.06 -0.66 4.60
C VAL A 181 -8.14 -1.77 4.65
N LEU A 182 -7.81 -2.91 5.28
CA LEU A 182 -8.69 -4.09 5.24
C LEU A 182 -9.96 -3.96 6.09
N ARG A 183 -9.95 -3.11 7.11
CA ARG A 183 -11.05 -2.95 8.09
C ARG A 183 -11.90 -1.71 7.89
N TYR A 184 -11.27 -0.62 7.44
CA TYR A 184 -11.86 0.72 7.40
C TYR A 184 -12.02 1.22 5.97
N ASN A 185 -12.26 0.33 5.00
CA ASN A 185 -12.30 0.68 3.58
C ASN A 185 -13.37 1.74 3.24
N ASN A 186 -14.57 1.63 3.80
CA ASN A 186 -15.63 2.62 3.59
C ASN A 186 -15.29 3.96 4.23
N GLU A 187 -14.82 3.95 5.49
CA GLU A 187 -14.44 5.18 6.20
C GLU A 187 -13.26 5.88 5.52
N MET A 188 -12.26 5.12 5.04
CA MET A 188 -11.19 5.66 4.22
C MET A 188 -11.75 6.26 2.92
N ALA A 189 -12.66 5.59 2.23
CA ALA A 189 -13.27 6.12 1.02
C ALA A 189 -14.01 7.45 1.27
N ASP A 190 -14.75 7.56 2.38
CA ASP A 190 -15.44 8.79 2.77
C ASP A 190 -14.43 9.92 3.03
N ILE A 191 -13.35 9.64 3.79
CA ILE A 191 -12.30 10.63 4.07
C ILE A 191 -11.61 11.09 2.79
N LEU A 192 -11.27 10.18 1.89
CA LEU A 192 -10.62 10.54 0.63
C LEU A 192 -11.57 11.34 -0.27
N SER A 193 -12.87 11.02 -0.26
CA SER A 193 -13.89 11.78 -0.98
C SER A 193 -13.97 13.23 -0.47
N ASP A 194 -14.02 13.41 0.85
CA ASP A 194 -14.05 14.75 1.47
C ASP A 194 -12.78 15.54 1.14
N LEU A 195 -11.62 14.90 1.22
CA LEU A 195 -10.30 15.49 0.91
C LEU A 195 -10.22 15.93 -0.57
N ILE A 196 -10.70 15.10 -1.48
CA ILE A 196 -10.76 15.42 -2.91
C ILE A 196 -11.69 16.62 -3.13
N GLN A 197 -12.85 16.68 -2.49
CA GLN A 197 -13.79 17.80 -2.61
C GLN A 197 -13.25 19.12 -2.01
N GLU A 198 -12.44 19.05 -0.96
CA GLU A 198 -11.83 20.24 -0.34
C GLU A 198 -10.68 20.82 -1.18
N HIS A 199 -9.94 19.96 -1.89
CA HIS A 199 -8.70 20.35 -2.58
C HIS A 199 -8.80 20.47 -4.10
N LEU A 200 -9.91 20.03 -4.72
CA LEU A 200 -10.28 20.32 -6.12
C LEU A 200 -11.26 21.49 -6.20
#